data_AF-A0A8T5M8N5-F1
#
_entry.id   AF-A0A8T5M8N5-F1
#
_cell.length_a   1.000
_cell.length_b   1.000
_cell.length_c   1.000
_cell.angle_alpha   90.00
_cell.angle_beta   90.00
_cell.angle_gamma   90.00
#
_symmetry.space_group_name_H-M   'P 1'
#
loop_
_entity.id
_entity.type
_entity.pdbx_description
1 polymer ?
#
loop_
_entity_poly.entity_id
_entity_poly.type
_entity_poly.pdbx_seq_one_letter_code
_entity_poly.pdbx_strand_id
1 'polypeptide(L)'
;AGIYLMPTVIPSGSGIQIEQDGALLYLSKRTVNSQLARLYLYKEEGAFKLVHSEDDFFVSQIKSQNPGFNSDIMYYQGVRGPIRIWEINYPDSIKLKEEYLNNHYPDEISIAR
;
A
#
# COMPACT_ATOMS: atom_id res chain seq x y z
N ALA A 1 -16.75 -1.85 6.83
CA ALA A 1 -16.13 -0.56 6.45
C ALA A 1 -15.13 -0.25 7.54
N GLY A 2 -14.08 0.51 7.23
CA GLY A 2 -13.02 0.83 8.17
C GLY A 2 -12.47 2.21 7.93
N ILE A 3 -11.72 2.70 8.90
CA ILE A 3 -10.99 3.97 8.84
C ILE A 3 -9.52 3.63 9.10
N TYR A 4 -8.63 4.17 8.27
CA TYR A 4 -7.19 4.16 8.51
C TYR A 4 -6.77 5.58 8.88
N LEU A 5 -6.19 5.74 10.07
CA LEU A 5 -5.67 7.02 10.56
C LEU A 5 -4.22 7.19 10.10
N MET A 6 -3.86 8.40 9.72
CA MET A 6 -2.50 8.74 9.35
C MET A 6 -2.15 10.16 9.80
N PRO A 7 -0.88 10.44 10.08
CA PRO A 7 -0.44 11.78 10.42
C PRO A 7 -0.62 12.74 9.25
N THR A 8 -0.87 14.01 9.55
CA THR A 8 -0.79 15.10 8.56
C THR A 8 0.34 16.05 8.90
N VAL A 9 0.96 16.60 7.85
CA VAL A 9 1.92 17.69 7.99
C VAL A 9 1.29 19.01 7.60
N ILE A 10 1.40 19.97 8.51
CA ILE A 10 0.95 21.34 8.36
C ILE A 10 2.19 22.23 8.35
N PRO A 11 2.45 22.98 7.25
CA PRO A 11 3.48 24.00 7.24
C PRO A 11 3.11 25.09 8.24
N SER A 12 3.95 25.32 9.24
CA SER A 12 3.86 26.45 10.16
C SER A 12 4.97 27.42 9.80
N GLY A 13 4.76 28.74 9.90
CA GLY A 13 5.66 29.75 9.32
C GLY A 13 7.16 29.64 9.69
N SER A 14 7.53 28.93 10.76
CA SER A 14 8.91 28.68 11.18
C SER A 14 9.30 27.19 11.28
N GLY A 15 8.42 26.27 10.87
CA GLY A 15 8.70 24.83 11.00
C GLY A 15 7.60 23.91 10.44
N ILE A 16 7.74 22.62 10.73
CA ILE A 16 6.76 21.62 10.34
C ILE A 16 6.01 21.17 11.59
N GLN A 17 4.68 21.28 11.56
CA GLN A 17 3.82 20.71 12.58
C GLN A 17 3.28 19.37 12.08
N ILE A 18 3.40 18.33 12.91
CA ILE A 18 2.89 16.98 12.62
C ILE A 18 1.75 16.68 13.60
N GLU A 19 0.56 16.40 13.08
CA GLU A 19 -0.57 15.93 13.88
C GLU A 19 -0.78 14.44 13.62
N GLN A 20 -0.65 13.59 14.65
CA GLN A 20 -0.60 12.12 14.50
C GLN A 20 -1.89 11.51 13.94
N ASP A 21 -3.05 12.08 14.28
CA ASP A 21 -4.37 11.64 13.80
C ASP A 21 -5.04 12.70 12.91
N GLY A 22 -4.23 13.50 12.20
CA GLY A 22 -4.73 14.65 11.45
C GLY A 22 -5.38 14.32 10.09
N ALA A 23 -5.29 13.07 9.64
CA ALA A 23 -5.96 12.63 8.41
C ALA A 23 -6.53 11.21 8.54
N LEU A 24 -7.60 10.97 7.79
CA LEU A 24 -8.27 9.68 7.74
C LEU A 24 -8.51 9.23 6.29
N LEU A 25 -8.34 7.94 6.05
CA LEU A 25 -8.73 7.27 4.82
C LEU A 25 -9.94 6.37 5.10
N TYR A 26 -11.07 6.71 4.49
CA TYR A 26 -12.26 5.87 4.57
C TYR A 26 -12.16 4.68 3.60
N LEU A 27 -12.36 3.48 4.12
CA LEU A 27 -12.37 2.24 3.34
C LEU A 27 -13.77 1.63 3.36
N SER A 28 -14.36 1.52 2.17
CA SER A 28 -15.66 0.85 2.00
C SER A 28 -15.62 -0.60 2.46
N LYS A 29 -16.79 -1.23 2.66
CA LYS A 29 -16.88 -2.69 2.93
C LYS A 29 -16.17 -3.55 1.87
N ARG A 30 -16.11 -3.09 0.61
CA ARG A 30 -15.45 -3.80 -0.50
C ARG A 30 -13.93 -3.64 -0.48
N THR A 31 -13.43 -2.50 0.01
CA THR A 31 -12.00 -2.15 -0.06
C THR A 31 -11.23 -2.53 1.18
N VAL A 32 -11.86 -2.45 2.36
CA VAL A 32 -11.19 -2.65 3.67
C VAL A 32 -10.54 -4.04 3.81
N ASN A 33 -11.11 -5.06 3.18
CA ASN A 33 -10.61 -6.43 3.23
C ASN A 33 -9.80 -6.83 1.98
N SER A 34 -9.54 -5.89 1.06
CA SER A 34 -8.81 -6.15 -0.18
C SER A 34 -7.33 -6.45 0.09
N GLN A 35 -6.68 -7.17 -0.81
CA GLN A 35 -5.23 -7.40 -0.73
C GLN A 35 -4.43 -6.10 -0.77
N LEU A 36 -4.92 -5.08 -1.48
CA LEU A 36 -4.32 -3.75 -1.45
C LEU A 36 -4.31 -3.20 -0.02
N ALA A 37 -5.45 -3.18 0.67
CA ALA A 37 -5.51 -2.66 2.05
C ALA A 37 -4.67 -3.51 3.03
N ARG A 38 -4.79 -4.83 2.96
CA ARG A 38 -4.08 -5.76 3.85
C ARG A 38 -2.56 -5.64 3.73
N LEU A 39 -2.03 -5.71 2.50
CA LEU A 39 -0.60 -5.64 2.27
C LEU A 39 -0.09 -4.20 2.39
N TYR A 40 -0.75 -3.24 1.74
CA TYR A 40 -0.23 -1.88 1.63
C TYR A 40 -0.58 -0.97 2.82
N LEU A 41 -1.72 -1.12 3.49
CA LEU A 41 -2.04 -0.27 4.65
C LEU A 41 -1.67 -0.97 5.95
N TYR A 42 -2.01 -2.24 6.07
CA TYR A 42 -1.91 -2.96 7.35
C TYR A 42 -0.62 -3.77 7.49
N LYS A 43 0.14 -3.94 6.41
CA LYS A 43 1.36 -4.77 6.38
C LYS A 43 1.10 -6.19 6.92
N GLU A 44 -0.08 -6.74 6.61
CA GLU A 44 -0.47 -8.10 6.99
C GLU A 44 0.32 -9.11 6.16
N GLU A 45 1.25 -9.83 6.79
CA GLU A 45 2.00 -10.89 6.14
C GLU A 45 1.22 -12.22 6.12
N GLY A 46 1.62 -13.13 5.24
CA GLY A 46 0.99 -14.44 5.09
C GLY A 46 1.72 -15.25 4.02
N ALA A 47 1.04 -15.56 2.92
CA ALA A 47 1.72 -16.04 1.70
C ALA A 47 2.59 -14.95 1.02
N PHE A 48 2.52 -13.72 1.51
CA PHE A 48 3.31 -12.59 1.07
C PHE A 48 4.30 -12.19 2.17
N LYS A 49 5.54 -11.94 1.79
CA LYS A 49 6.61 -11.46 2.68
C LYS A 49 7.12 -10.11 2.19
N LEU A 50 7.19 -9.11 3.07
CA LEU A 50 7.75 -7.81 2.70
C LEU A 50 9.26 -7.94 2.56
N VAL A 51 9.78 -7.82 1.33
CA VAL A 51 11.22 -7.95 1.06
C VAL A 51 11.90 -6.61 0.81
N HIS A 52 11.13 -5.56 0.51
CA HIS A 52 11.65 -4.21 0.36
C HIS A 52 10.58 -3.17 0.67
N SER A 53 10.97 -2.11 1.36
CA SER A 53 10.14 -0.93 1.62
C SER A 53 11.00 0.32 1.48
N GLU A 54 10.57 1.25 0.63
CA GLU A 54 11.23 2.53 0.41
C GLU A 54 10.25 3.65 0.72
N ASP A 55 10.64 4.57 1.60
CA ASP A 55 9.80 5.71 1.96
C ASP A 55 9.63 6.67 0.76
N ASP A 56 8.48 7.33 0.68
CA ASP A 56 8.36 8.54 -0.14
C ASP A 56 9.44 9.55 0.29
N PHE A 57 10.01 10.27 -0.68
CA PHE A 57 11.10 11.21 -0.44
C PHE A 57 10.78 12.21 0.68
N PHE A 58 9.57 12.77 0.70
CA PHE A 58 9.15 13.70 1.75
C PHE A 58 9.03 13.00 3.11
N VAL A 59 8.47 11.79 3.15
CA VAL A 59 8.36 10.99 4.38
C VAL A 59 9.76 10.73 4.97
N SER A 60 10.74 10.35 4.15
CA SER A 60 12.12 10.11 4.60
C SER A 60 12.78 11.38 5.17
N GLN A 61 12.54 12.54 4.55
CA GLN A 61 13.00 13.83 5.07
C GLN A 61 12.39 14.13 6.44
N ILE A 62 11.10 13.92 6.62
CA ILE A 62 10.42 14.12 7.91
C ILE A 62 11.01 13.21 8.99
N LYS A 63 11.21 11.92 8.70
CA LYS A 63 11.85 10.97 9.62
C LYS A 63 13.27 11.42 10.02
N SER A 64 14.06 11.92 9.06
CA SER A 64 15.42 12.39 9.34
C SER A 64 15.45 13.60 10.30
N GLN A 65 14.44 14.45 10.25
CA GLN A 65 14.32 15.65 11.08
C GLN A 65 13.62 15.38 12.43
N ASN A 66 12.88 14.28 12.52
CA ASN A 66 12.05 13.91 13.67
C ASN A 66 12.34 12.46 14.09
N PRO A 67 13.39 12.20 14.90
CA PRO A 67 13.82 10.84 15.27
C PRO A 67 12.76 9.97 15.98
N GLY A 68 11.61 10.52 16.37
CA GLY A 68 10.47 9.80 16.96
C GLY A 68 9.30 9.57 15.99
N PHE A 69 9.39 10.05 14.74
CA PHE A 69 8.34 9.86 13.74
C PHE A 69 8.53 8.52 13.02
N ASN A 70 7.60 7.58 13.23
CA ASN A 70 7.71 6.21 12.73
C ASN A 70 6.64 5.84 11.69
N SER A 71 5.78 6.77 11.28
CA SER A 71 4.77 6.49 10.25
C SER A 71 5.41 6.43 8.88
N ASP A 72 5.04 5.43 8.08
CA ASP A 72 5.43 5.29 6.68
C ASP A 72 4.41 5.92 5.72
N ILE A 73 3.17 6.14 6.18
CA ILE A 73 2.12 6.82 5.42
C ILE A 73 1.77 8.14 6.12
N MET A 74 1.58 9.20 5.35
CA MET A 74 1.14 10.50 5.86
C MET A 74 0.33 11.28 4.83
N TYR A 75 -0.41 12.29 5.29
CA TYR A 75 -1.11 13.23 4.44
C TYR A 75 -0.34 14.55 4.33
N TYR A 76 0.16 14.85 3.14
CA TYR A 76 0.75 16.13 2.78
C TYR A 76 0.53 16.41 1.30
N GLN A 77 -0.39 17.34 1.01
CA GLN A 77 -0.85 17.65 -0.35
C GLN A 77 -1.32 16.40 -1.12
N GLY A 78 -1.92 15.45 -0.40
CA GLY A 78 -2.24 14.11 -0.88
C GLY A 78 -1.68 13.03 0.03
N VAL A 79 -2.05 11.78 -0.23
CA VAL A 79 -1.50 10.62 0.49
C VAL A 79 -0.08 10.37 -0.01
N ARG A 80 0.87 10.38 0.92
CA ARG A 80 2.28 10.04 0.71
C ARG A 80 2.52 8.70 1.40
N GLY A 81 3.02 7.71 0.68
CA GLY A 81 3.24 6.37 1.21
C GLY A 81 4.44 5.72 0.54
N PRO A 82 4.95 4.61 1.12
CA PRO A 82 6.16 3.98 0.64
C PRO A 82 5.90 3.16 -0.62
N ILE A 83 6.95 2.86 -1.37
CA ILE A 83 6.97 1.74 -2.31
C ILE A 83 7.21 0.47 -1.49
N ARG A 84 6.43 -0.58 -1.75
CA ARG A 84 6.60 -1.89 -1.09
C ARG A 84 6.68 -3.00 -2.12
N ILE A 85 7.68 -3.86 -2.00
CA ILE A 85 7.85 -5.06 -2.82
C ILE A 85 7.64 -6.28 -1.94
N TRP A 86 6.75 -7.15 -2.40
CA TRP A 86 6.35 -8.36 -1.70
C TRP A 86 6.80 -9.58 -2.49
N GLU A 87 7.48 -10.48 -1.81
CA GLU A 87 7.75 -11.83 -2.31
C GLU A 87 6.54 -12.72 -2.05
N ILE A 88 6.17 -13.55 -3.03
CA ILE A 88 5.01 -14.45 -2.94
C ILE A 88 5.49 -15.88 -2.79
N ASN A 89 5.06 -16.53 -1.71
CA ASN A 89 5.22 -17.96 -1.51
C ASN A 89 3.99 -18.69 -2.06
N TYR A 90 4.13 -19.26 -3.25
CA TYR A 90 3.08 -20.04 -3.90
C TYR A 90 2.90 -21.38 -3.20
N PRO A 91 1.67 -21.78 -2.79
CA PRO A 91 1.45 -23.10 -2.22
C PRO A 91 1.67 -24.20 -3.25
N ASP A 92 2.24 -25.34 -2.82
CA ASP A 92 2.55 -26.50 -3.67
C ASP A 92 1.30 -27.09 -4.37
N SER A 93 0.11 -26.82 -3.84
CA SER A 93 -1.16 -27.30 -4.38
C SER A 93 -1.69 -26.48 -5.56
N ILE A 94 -0.95 -25.48 -6.06
CA ILE A 94 -1.34 -24.74 -7.25
C ILE A 94 -1.33 -25.66 -8.47
N LYS A 95 -2.49 -25.77 -9.13
CA LYS A 95 -2.60 -26.45 -10.41
C LYS A 95 -2.21 -25.48 -11.50
N LEU A 96 -1.11 -25.78 -12.20
CA LEU A 96 -0.74 -25.07 -13.40
C LEU A 96 -1.84 -25.28 -14.45
N LYS A 97 -2.28 -24.19 -15.07
CA LYS A 97 -3.12 -24.25 -16.27
C LYS A 97 -2.35 -23.66 -17.43
N GLU A 98 -1.95 -24.51 -18.36
CA GLU A 98 -1.18 -24.12 -19.56
C GLU A 98 -1.88 -23.01 -20.37
N GLU A 99 -3.21 -22.95 -20.34
CA GLU A 99 -4.00 -21.90 -21.00
C GLU A 99 -3.61 -20.47 -20.57
N TYR A 100 -3.15 -20.28 -19.32
CA TYR A 100 -2.72 -18.97 -18.80
C TYR A 100 -1.31 -18.57 -19.23
N LEU A 101 -0.53 -19.52 -19.77
CA LEU A 101 0.80 -19.28 -20.32
C LEU A 101 0.75 -19.05 -21.84
N ASN A 102 -0.42 -19.26 -22.46
CA ASN A 102 -0.56 -19.09 -23.90
C ASN A 102 -0.50 -17.60 -24.28
N ASN A 103 0.59 -17.22 -24.94
CA ASN A 103 0.80 -15.86 -25.45
C ASN A 103 0.23 -15.68 -26.88
N HIS A 104 -0.37 -16.71 -27.46
CA HIS A 104 -1.04 -16.63 -28.76
C HIS A 104 -2.40 -15.97 -28.59
N TYR A 105 -2.59 -14.83 -29.26
CA TYR A 105 -3.88 -14.16 -29.31
C TYR A 105 -4.89 -15.04 -30.08
N PRO A 106 -6.07 -15.33 -29.52
CA PRO A 106 -7.03 -16.19 -30.21
C PRO A 106 -7.60 -15.49 -31.45
N ASP A 107 -7.69 -16.23 -32.56
CA ASP A 107 -8.26 -15.75 -33.83
C ASP A 107 -9.76 -15.42 -33.72
N GLU A 108 -10.47 -16.08 -32.80
CA GLU A 108 -11.88 -15.84 -32.51
C GLU A 108 -12.09 -15.53 -31.03
N ILE A 109 -12.73 -14.40 -30.73
CA ILE A 109 -13.01 -13.96 -29.36
C ILE A 109 -14.41 -14.44 -28.98
N SER A 110 -14.52 -15.44 -28.11
CA SER A 110 -15.81 -15.74 -27.47
C SER A 110 -16.05 -14.74 -26.34
N ILE A 111 -17.03 -13.86 -26.50
CA ILE A 111 -17.44 -12.94 -25.45
C ILE A 111 -18.16 -13.77 -24.38
N ALA A 112 -17.65 -13.80 -23.15
CA ALA A 112 -18.33 -14.43 -22.03
C ALA A 112 -19.69 -13.73 -21.80
N ARG A 113 -20.79 -14.47 -21.96
CA ARG A 113 -22.16 -14.04 -21.64
C ARG A 113 -22.49 -14.31 -20.18
#